data_AF-A0A0S8ENP1-F1
#
_entry.id   AF-A0A0S8ENP1-F1
#
_cell.length_a   1.000
_cell.length_b   1.000
_cell.length_c   1.000
_cell.angle_alpha   90.00
_cell.angle_beta   90.00
_cell.angle_gamma   90.00
#
_symmetry.space_group_name_H-M   'P 1'
#
loop_
_entity.id
_entity.type
_entity.pdbx_description
1 polymer ?
#
loop_
_entity_poly.entity_id
_entity_poly.type
_entity_poly.pdbx_seq_one_letter_code
_entity_poly.pdbx_strand_id
1 'polypeptide(L)'
;VGVIGQRTPRRVLARRPDRLRRRRGCTLTWRQLGPRDIQIDVRTQAGTYIKELITGDDGRTRPSVAEVLETPAECAELDVLAIHIDE
;
A
#
# COMPACT_ATOMS: atom_id res chain seq x y z
N VAL A 1 9.46 -7.38 2.55
CA VAL A 1 9.85 -6.00 2.15
C VAL A 1 10.34 -5.24 3.37
N GLY A 2 11.24 -4.27 3.20
CA GLY A 2 11.72 -3.41 4.28
C GLY A 2 10.64 -2.52 4.90
N VAL A 3 11.04 -1.47 5.61
CA VAL A 3 10.11 -0.53 6.25
C VAL A 3 9.44 0.36 5.20
N ILE A 4 8.11 0.50 5.27
CA ILE A 4 7.34 1.44 4.45
C ILE A 4 6.94 2.65 5.30
N GLY A 5 7.29 3.86 4.86
CA GLY A 5 6.81 5.09 5.44
C GLY A 5 5.50 5.52 4.77
N GLN A 6 4.41 5.60 5.54
CA GLN A 6 3.11 6.11 5.09
C GLN A 6 2.73 7.37 5.87
N ARG A 7 2.74 8.52 5.20
CA ARG A 7 2.07 9.72 5.71
C ARG A 7 0.56 9.55 5.54
N THR A 8 -0.22 10.13 6.44
CA THR A 8 -1.69 10.06 6.39
C THR A 8 -2.18 10.38 4.97
N PRO A 9 -2.95 9.49 4.31
CA PRO A 9 -3.37 9.72 2.93
C PRO A 9 -4.16 11.00 2.75
N ARG A 10 -4.00 11.66 1.59
CA ARG A 10 -4.71 12.91 1.28
C ARG A 10 -6.22 12.80 1.47
N ARG A 11 -6.82 11.72 0.96
CA ARG A 11 -8.27 11.48 1.01
C ARG A 11 -8.86 11.37 2.42
N VAL A 12 -8.04 11.14 3.46
CA VAL A 12 -8.50 11.04 4.85
C VAL A 12 -8.01 12.18 5.75
N LEU A 13 -7.30 13.18 5.20
CA LEU A 13 -6.75 14.30 5.98
C LEU A 13 -7.81 15.08 6.75
N ALA A 14 -9.02 15.22 6.19
CA ALA A 14 -10.14 15.88 6.88
C ALA A 14 -10.58 15.17 8.17
N ARG A 15 -10.24 13.88 8.34
CA ARG A 15 -10.71 13.04 9.45
C ARG A 15 -9.59 12.50 10.33
N ARG A 16 -8.33 12.64 9.91
CA ARG A 16 -7.17 12.03 10.56
C ARG A 16 -6.03 13.04 10.61
N PRO A 17 -5.28 13.11 11.72
CA PRO A 17 -4.13 14.00 11.83
C PRO A 17 -3.06 13.61 10.80
N ASP A 18 -2.45 14.62 10.19
CA ASP A 18 -1.36 14.41 9.22
C ASP A 18 -0.09 13.94 9.94
N ARG A 19 0.28 12.66 9.76
CA ARG A 19 1.42 12.05 10.45
C ARG A 19 2.05 10.95 9.61
N LEU A 20 3.38 10.89 9.61
CA LEU A 20 4.16 9.79 9.06
C LEU A 20 4.17 8.59 10.01
N ARG A 21 3.79 7.41 9.50
CA ARG A 21 3.80 6.13 10.22
C ARG A 21 4.70 5.15 9.49
N ARG A 22 5.56 4.45 10.23
CA ARG A 22 6.41 3.39 9.70
C ARG A 22 5.66 2.06 9.82
N ARG A 23 5.45 1.38 8.69
CA ARG A 23 4.86 0.05 8.57
C ARG A 23 5.97 -0.96 8.33
N ARG A 24 5.97 -2.05 9.08
CA ARG A 24 6.95 -3.15 9.01
C ARG A 24 6.23 -4.46 8.72
N GLY A 25 6.98 -5.51 8.43
CA GLY A 25 6.41 -6.86 8.28
C GLY A 25 5.47 -6.99 7.09
N CYS A 26 5.67 -6.18 6.04
CA CYS A 26 4.94 -6.33 4.79
C CYS A 26 5.57 -7.49 3.99
N THR A 27 4.78 -8.54 3.79
CA THR A 27 5.11 -9.64 2.88
C THR A 27 4.15 -9.57 1.71
N LEU A 28 4.70 -9.66 0.50
CA LEU A 28 3.89 -9.61 -0.71
C LEU A 28 4.39 -10.63 -1.73
N THR A 29 3.45 -11.17 -2.47
CA THR A 29 3.68 -11.93 -3.70
C THR A 29 2.91 -11.25 -4.81
N TRP A 30 3.37 -11.40 -6.05
CA TRP A 30 2.72 -10.77 -7.18
C TRP A 30 2.77 -11.68 -8.40
N ARG A 31 1.82 -11.46 -9.31
CA ARG A 31 1.81 -12.08 -10.63
C ARG A 31 1.31 -11.10 -11.67
N GLN A 32 1.80 -11.23 -12.88
CA GLN A 32 1.31 -10.46 -14.01
C GLN A 32 0.02 -11.10 -14.54
N LEU A 33 -1.03 -10.31 -14.72
CA LEU A 33 -2.31 -10.74 -15.30
C LEU A 33 -2.43 -10.34 -16.78
N GLY A 34 -1.73 -9.28 -17.17
CA GLY A 34 -1.71 -8.78 -18.54
C GLY A 34 -0.56 -7.78 -18.76
N PRO A 35 -0.49 -7.14 -19.93
CA PRO A 35 0.59 -6.20 -20.25
C PRO A 35 0.69 -5.00 -19.28
N ARG A 36 -0.44 -4.61 -18.66
CA ARG A 36 -0.52 -3.45 -17.75
C ARG A 36 -1.14 -3.78 -16.39
N ASP A 37 -1.43 -5.05 -16.15
CA ASP A 37 -2.17 -5.50 -14.97
C ASP A 37 -1.34 -6.48 -14.16
N ILE A 38 -1.24 -6.21 -12.87
CA ILE A 38 -0.61 -7.09 -11.89
C ILE A 38 -1.58 -7.35 -10.74
N GLN A 39 -1.56 -8.57 -10.23
CA GLN A 39 -2.18 -8.90 -8.96
C GLN A 39 -1.11 -8.94 -7.88
N ILE A 40 -1.39 -8.35 -6.73
CA ILE A 40 -0.52 -8.38 -5.56
C ILE A 40 -1.31 -8.95 -4.38
N ASP A 41 -0.82 -10.04 -3.83
CA ASP A 41 -1.30 -10.55 -2.55
C ASP A 41 -0.36 -10.02 -1.47
N VAL A 42 -0.91 -9.29 -0.50
CA VAL A 42 -0.12 -8.56 0.50
C VAL A 42 -0.67 -8.80 1.90
N ARG A 43 0.22 -9.23 2.81
CA ARG A 43 -0.04 -9.22 4.26
C ARG A 43 0.67 -8.04 4.89
N THR A 44 -0.06 -7.25 5.67
CA THR A 44 0.42 -5.99 6.25
C THR A 44 0.01 -5.84 7.71
N GLN A 45 0.63 -4.88 8.40
CA GLN A 45 0.18 -4.45 9.72
C GLN A 45 -1.14 -3.70 9.65
N ALA A 46 -1.88 -3.71 10.76
CA ALA A 46 -3.12 -2.96 10.91
C ALA A 46 -2.95 -1.46 10.57
N GLY A 47 -3.93 -0.92 9.85
CA GLY A 47 -3.96 0.49 9.42
C GLY A 47 -2.98 0.84 8.30
N THR A 48 -2.41 -0.14 7.59
CA THR A 48 -1.70 0.10 6.34
C THR A 48 -2.69 0.52 5.26
N TYR A 49 -2.39 1.61 4.56
CA TYR A 49 -3.25 2.13 3.51
C TYR A 49 -2.85 1.52 2.17
N ILE A 50 -3.57 0.48 1.72
CA ILE A 50 -3.17 -0.31 0.55
C ILE A 50 -3.20 0.51 -0.74
N LYS A 51 -4.26 1.30 -0.98
CA LYS A 51 -4.34 2.16 -2.18
C LYS A 51 -3.11 3.06 -2.31
N GLU A 52 -2.71 3.67 -1.20
CA GLU A 52 -1.54 4.55 -1.17
C GLU A 52 -0.20 3.81 -1.20
N LEU A 53 -0.15 2.53 -0.78
CA LEU A 53 0.99 1.65 -1.04
C LEU A 53 1.17 1.37 -2.54
N ILE A 54 0.07 1.30 -3.30
CA ILE A 54 0.11 1.14 -4.76
C ILE A 54 0.50 2.46 -5.44
N THR A 55 -0.27 3.53 -5.20
CA THR A 55 -0.14 4.80 -5.94
C THR A 55 1.02 5.69 -5.48
N GLY A 56 1.52 5.48 -4.26
CA GLY A 56 2.49 6.37 -3.61
C GLY A 56 1.90 7.66 -3.03
N ASP A 57 0.63 7.98 -3.33
CA ASP A 57 -0.06 9.21 -2.92
C ASP A 57 0.80 10.47 -3.14
N ASP A 58 1.44 10.52 -4.32
CA ASP A 58 2.34 11.59 -4.73
C ASP A 58 3.43 11.86 -3.67
N GLY A 59 4.21 10.81 -3.42
CA GLY A 59 5.37 10.80 -2.52
C GLY A 59 5.05 10.69 -1.04
N ARG A 60 3.77 10.57 -0.64
CA ARG A 60 3.37 10.44 0.78
C ARG A 60 3.52 9.01 1.33
N THR A 61 3.62 8.02 0.45
CA THR A 61 3.99 6.63 0.80
C THR A 61 5.26 6.23 0.07
N ARG A 62 6.30 5.82 0.82
CA ARG A 62 7.59 5.38 0.27
C ARG A 62 8.20 4.20 1.04
N PRO A 63 8.71 3.15 0.37
CA PRO A 63 8.51 2.89 -1.06
C PRO A 63 7.03 2.57 -1.38
N SER A 64 6.64 2.78 -2.64
CA SER A 64 5.33 2.40 -3.18
C SER A 64 5.50 1.55 -4.44
N VAL A 65 4.44 0.88 -4.90
CA VAL A 65 4.51 0.06 -6.13
C VAL A 65 4.81 0.93 -7.34
N ALA A 66 4.15 2.09 -7.47
CA ALA A 66 4.44 3.04 -8.54
C ALA A 66 5.90 3.52 -8.53
N GLU A 67 6.48 3.76 -7.35
CA GLU A 67 7.89 4.14 -7.20
C GLU A 67 8.84 2.99 -7.58
N VAL A 68 8.54 1.75 -7.14
CA VAL A 68 9.38 0.58 -7.41
C VAL A 68 9.36 0.18 -8.89
N LEU A 69 8.23 0.35 -9.57
CA LEU A 69 8.10 0.07 -11.01
C LEU A 69 8.47 1.26 -11.89
N GLU A 70 8.85 2.40 -11.29
CA GLU A 70 9.12 3.66 -12.00
C GLU A 70 8.00 4.07 -12.99
N THR A 71 6.77 3.69 -12.66
CA THR A 71 5.60 3.80 -13.55
C THR A 71 4.38 4.17 -12.71
N PRO A 72 3.53 5.13 -13.14
CA PRO A 72 2.27 5.40 -12.45
C PRO A 72 1.42 4.13 -12.33
N ALA A 73 0.94 3.85 -11.13
CA ALA A 73 0.09 2.70 -10.85
C ALA A 73 -1.16 3.14 -10.09
N GLU A 74 -2.27 2.47 -10.36
CA GLU A 74 -3.53 2.64 -9.64
C GLU A 74 -4.02 1.32 -9.06
N CYS A 75 -4.80 1.41 -7.98
CA CYS A 75 -5.44 0.26 -7.38
C CYS A 75 -6.83 0.12 -7.99
N ALA A 76 -6.93 -0.69 -9.05
CA ALA A 76 -8.18 -0.95 -9.76
C ALA A 76 -9.17 -1.72 -8.89
N GLU A 77 -8.71 -2.80 -8.26
CA GLU A 77 -9.50 -3.65 -7.35
C GLU A 77 -8.76 -3.87 -6.04
N LEU A 78 -9.51 -4.06 -4.95
CA LEU A 78 -8.96 -4.31 -3.61
C LEU A 78 -9.93 -5.13 -2.77
N ASP A 79 -9.50 -6.33 -2.40
CA ASP A 79 -10.23 -7.22 -1.51
C ASP A 79 -9.44 -7.54 -0.25
N VAL A 80 -10.16 -7.80 0.85
CA VAL A 80 -9.58 -8.30 2.10
C VAL A 80 -9.76 -9.81 2.14
N LEU A 81 -8.67 -10.55 1.95
CA LEU A 81 -8.71 -12.01 1.93
C LEU A 81 -8.78 -12.64 3.33
N ALA A 82 -8.14 -12.01 4.32
CA ALA A 82 -8.11 -12.50 5.70
C ALA A 82 -7.85 -11.36 6.69
N ILE A 83 -8.38 -11.51 7.91
CA ILE A 83 -8.06 -10.68 9.06
C ILE A 83 -7.42 -11.58 10.11
N HIS A 84 -6.16 -11.31 10.43
CA HIS A 84 -5.43 -12.02 11.48
C HIS A 84 -5.54 -11.24 12.78
N ILE A 85 -6.24 -11.81 13.75
CA ILE A 85 -6.33 -11.29 15.12
C ILE A 85 -5.55 -12.29 15.96
N ASP A 86 -4.48 -11.84 16.60
CA ASP A 86 -3.78 -12.66 17.59
C ASP A 86 -4.72 -12.78 18.81
N GLU A 87 -4.93 -13.99 19.31
CA GLU A 87 -5.79 -14.28 20.49
C GLU A 87 -5.26 -13.66 21.79
#